data_AF-A0A673B553-F1
#
_entry.id   AF-A0A673B553-F1
#
_cell.length_a   1.000
_cell.length_b   1.000
_cell.length_c   1.000
_cell.angle_alpha   90.00
_cell.angle_beta   90.00
_cell.angle_gamma   90.00
#
_symmetry.space_group_name_H-M   'P 1'
#
loop_
_entity.id
_entity.type
_entity.pdbx_description
1 polymer ?
#
loop_
_entity_poly.entity_id
_entity_poly.type
_entity_poly.pdbx_seq_one_letter_code
_entity_poly.pdbx_strand_id
1 'polypeptide(L)'
;MHFFVQNCQVSIYSMLCLLLRSCAGPQAGDGCAVCHSPAWVKDIQINRQLSSIIQLFSGLESLLNPIIEGGVEACLQAGEWMPEIQHEAGEGPQRSRINRCSLLPSLFDGCFFFLLGSFTTPTKDKLTKLLQEGGGQLLRRQPKPDSDVTQTLNAAAYHAIPGSDQALCTQYILFDPQGPHKPTVIRRGKVWSAPSTWVIECIAAFSLLPIPNL
;
A
#
# COMPACT_ATOMS: atom_id res chain seq x y z
N MET A 1 -19.34 -15.32 14.70
CA MET A 1 -18.99 -13.97 14.22
C MET A 1 -18.06 -13.19 15.16
N HIS A 2 -17.85 -13.60 16.42
CA HIS A 2 -16.91 -12.91 17.33
C HIS A 2 -15.42 -13.26 17.15
N PHE A 3 -15.08 -14.35 16.46
CA PHE A 3 -13.71 -14.84 16.27
C PHE A 3 -12.96 -14.25 15.05
N PHE A 4 -13.68 -13.57 14.14
CA PHE A 4 -13.08 -13.00 12.93
C PHE A 4 -12.50 -11.59 13.14
N VAL A 5 -13.02 -10.85 14.13
CA VAL A 5 -12.56 -9.49 14.47
C VAL A 5 -11.19 -9.52 15.17
N GLN A 6 -10.91 -10.58 15.95
CA GLN A 6 -9.64 -10.72 16.68
C GLN A 6 -8.43 -11.00 15.79
N ASN A 7 -8.59 -11.52 14.56
CA ASN A 7 -7.45 -11.84 13.70
C ASN A 7 -7.00 -10.68 12.80
N CYS A 8 -7.90 -9.74 12.44
CA CYS A 8 -7.50 -8.50 11.76
C CYS A 8 -6.85 -7.49 12.70
N GLN A 9 -7.18 -7.58 13.99
CA GLN A 9 -6.54 -6.86 15.07
C GLN A 9 -5.01 -7.11 15.03
N VAL A 10 -4.54 -8.37 15.07
CA VAL A 10 -3.12 -8.76 15.26
C VAL A 10 -2.13 -8.14 14.24
N SER A 11 -2.56 -7.83 13.01
CA SER A 11 -1.66 -7.30 11.98
C SER A 11 -1.30 -5.82 12.15
N ILE A 12 -2.10 -5.05 12.91
CA ILE A 12 -1.83 -3.63 13.21
C ILE A 12 -1.19 -3.49 14.61
N TYR A 13 -1.55 -4.35 15.58
CA TYR A 13 -0.89 -4.37 16.92
C TYR A 13 0.62 -4.55 16.83
N SER A 14 1.09 -5.42 15.92
CA SER A 14 2.53 -5.61 15.73
C SER A 14 3.20 -4.36 15.13
N MET A 15 2.53 -3.65 14.23
CA MET A 15 3.09 -2.51 13.51
C MET A 15 3.21 -1.25 14.38
N LEU A 16 2.25 -1.02 15.28
CA LEU A 16 2.29 0.11 16.23
C LEU A 16 3.28 -0.15 17.39
N CYS A 17 3.36 -1.38 17.90
CA CYS A 17 4.38 -1.77 18.89
C CYS A 17 5.82 -1.70 18.33
N LEU A 18 6.00 -1.89 17.03
CA LEU A 18 7.32 -1.83 16.37
C LEU A 18 7.76 -0.41 15.98
N LEU A 19 6.82 0.50 15.74
CA LEU A 19 7.12 1.93 15.52
C LEU A 19 7.44 2.65 16.83
N LEU A 20 6.92 2.16 17.95
CA LEU A 20 7.22 2.64 19.30
C LEU A 20 8.54 2.09 19.84
N ARG A 21 9.67 2.46 19.22
CA ARG A 21 11.02 2.32 19.83
C ARG A 21 11.09 2.88 21.25
N SER A 22 10.22 3.85 21.58
CA SER A 22 10.17 4.52 22.89
C SER A 22 9.65 3.64 24.02
N CYS A 23 8.87 2.58 23.75
CA CYS A 23 8.27 1.75 24.80
C CYS A 23 9.19 0.62 25.28
N ALA A 24 10.10 0.13 24.43
CA ALA A 24 10.92 -1.06 24.74
C ALA A 24 12.34 -0.74 25.23
N GLY A 25 12.87 0.46 24.93
CA GLY A 25 14.24 0.83 25.27
C GLY A 25 14.48 1.02 26.78
N PRO A 26 13.66 1.79 27.50
CA PRO A 26 13.89 2.10 28.91
C PRO A 26 13.46 0.99 29.90
N GLN A 27 12.67 0.01 29.47
CA GLN A 27 12.02 -1.00 30.34
C GLN A 27 12.40 -2.45 29.98
N ALA A 28 13.58 -2.67 29.38
CA ALA A 28 14.04 -4.03 29.05
C ALA A 28 14.09 -4.91 30.33
N GLY A 29 13.23 -5.92 30.39
CA GLY A 29 13.04 -6.77 31.57
C GLY A 29 11.70 -6.64 32.28
N ASP A 30 10.94 -5.57 32.03
CA ASP A 30 9.58 -5.33 32.55
C ASP A 30 8.51 -5.36 31.44
N GLY A 31 7.23 -5.43 31.81
CA GLY A 31 6.09 -5.36 30.90
C GLY A 31 5.84 -3.93 30.41
N CYS A 32 5.48 -3.75 29.13
CA CYS A 32 5.12 -2.45 28.56
C CYS A 32 4.01 -1.78 29.39
N ALA A 33 4.16 -0.50 29.74
CA ALA A 33 3.15 0.23 30.51
C ALA A 33 1.78 0.36 29.81
N VAL A 34 1.73 0.22 28.47
CA VAL A 34 0.51 0.42 27.67
C VAL A 34 -0.17 -0.92 27.35
N CYS A 35 0.59 -1.92 26.91
CA CYS A 35 0.04 -3.20 26.44
C CYS A 35 0.42 -4.40 27.32
N HIS A 36 1.19 -4.17 28.38
CA HIS A 36 1.69 -5.17 29.34
C HIS A 36 2.47 -6.33 28.72
N SER A 37 2.81 -6.23 27.44
CA SER A 37 3.62 -7.25 26.77
C SER A 37 5.03 -7.22 27.35
N PRO A 38 5.60 -8.37 27.73
CA PRO A 38 6.92 -8.43 28.34
C PRO A 38 8.00 -8.03 27.33
N ALA A 39 8.85 -7.06 27.67
CA ALA A 39 9.91 -6.58 26.78
C ALA A 39 11.14 -7.51 26.83
N TRP A 40 11.15 -8.56 25.99
CA TRP A 40 12.31 -9.45 25.86
C TRP A 40 13.27 -8.97 24.76
N VAL A 41 14.58 -8.99 25.03
CA VAL A 41 15.66 -8.54 24.12
C VAL A 41 15.62 -9.21 22.74
N LYS A 42 15.07 -10.44 22.64
CA LYS A 42 14.97 -11.17 21.36
C LYS A 42 13.78 -10.71 20.49
N ASP A 43 12.75 -10.11 21.07
CA ASP A 43 11.61 -9.54 20.33
C ASP A 43 11.86 -8.09 19.87
N ILE A 44 12.91 -7.45 20.41
CA ILE A 44 13.43 -6.14 19.95
C ILE A 44 14.17 -6.27 18.60
N GLN A 45 14.59 -7.48 18.23
CA GLN A 45 15.11 -7.73 16.89
C GLN A 45 13.96 -7.60 15.89
N ILE A 46 13.90 -6.45 15.22
CA ILE A 46 12.97 -6.14 14.13
C ILE A 46 12.86 -7.38 13.23
N ASN A 47 11.70 -8.02 13.24
CA ASN A 47 11.42 -9.13 12.36
C ASN A 47 11.73 -8.64 10.93
N ARG A 48 12.61 -9.34 10.19
CA ARG A 48 13.04 -8.93 8.84
C ARG A 48 11.87 -8.73 7.87
N GLN A 49 10.69 -9.29 8.17
CA GLN A 49 9.45 -9.06 7.44
C GLN A 49 8.87 -7.65 7.66
N LEU A 50 9.09 -7.04 8.83
CA LEU A 50 8.56 -5.73 9.24
C LEU A 50 9.48 -4.56 8.84
N SER A 51 10.79 -4.79 8.71
CA SER A 51 11.70 -3.78 8.12
C SER A 51 11.32 -3.44 6.69
N SER A 52 10.79 -4.42 5.95
CA SER A 52 10.27 -4.24 4.60
C SER A 52 9.10 -3.28 4.54
N ILE A 53 8.22 -3.31 5.54
CA ILE A 53 7.04 -2.47 5.65
C ILE A 53 7.45 -1.05 6.08
N ILE A 54 8.36 -0.90 7.05
CA ILE A 54 8.90 0.41 7.46
C ILE A 54 9.66 1.08 6.30
N GLN A 55 10.47 0.32 5.54
CA GLN A 55 11.14 0.81 4.33
C GLN A 55 10.19 1.13 3.18
N LEU A 56 8.94 0.64 3.22
CA LEU A 56 7.89 1.04 2.29
C LEU A 56 7.21 2.34 2.74
N PHE A 57 6.96 2.49 4.04
CA PHE A 57 6.38 3.68 4.65
C PHE A 57 7.23 4.94 4.47
N SER A 58 8.56 4.85 4.36
CA SER A 58 9.41 6.01 4.05
C SER A 58 9.10 6.73 2.73
N GLY A 59 8.34 6.10 1.82
CA GLY A 59 7.87 6.76 0.59
C GLY A 59 6.56 7.55 0.76
N LEU A 60 5.84 7.32 1.86
CA LEU A 60 4.56 7.95 2.23
C LEU A 60 4.66 8.69 3.58
N GLU A 61 5.88 8.84 4.09
CA GLU A 61 6.21 9.33 5.45
C GLU A 61 5.59 10.71 5.74
N SER A 62 5.57 11.60 4.75
CA SER A 62 5.00 12.94 4.90
C SER A 62 3.48 12.96 5.12
N LEU A 63 2.76 11.91 4.73
CA LEU A 63 1.31 11.81 4.87
C LEU A 63 0.87 11.14 6.18
N LEU A 64 1.76 10.36 6.80
CA LEU A 64 1.41 9.48 7.93
C LEU A 64 2.04 9.90 9.26
N ASN A 65 3.16 10.63 9.24
CA ASN A 65 3.89 11.02 10.46
C ASN A 65 3.06 11.82 11.48
N PRO A 66 2.27 12.85 11.10
CA PRO A 66 1.56 13.66 12.11
C PRO A 66 0.49 12.87 12.88
N ILE A 67 -0.05 11.83 12.25
CA ILE A 67 -1.20 11.08 12.76
C ILE A 67 -0.75 9.91 13.63
N ILE A 68 0.36 9.25 13.23
CA ILE A 68 1.01 8.22 14.05
C ILE A 68 1.52 8.83 15.35
N GLU A 69 2.12 10.04 15.31
CA GLU A 69 2.57 10.74 16.51
C GLU A 69 1.43 11.07 17.48
N GLY A 70 0.29 11.57 16.96
CA GLY A 70 -0.88 11.89 17.78
C GLY A 70 -1.51 10.67 18.48
N GLY A 71 -1.66 9.54 17.77
CA GLY A 71 -2.21 8.31 18.37
C GLY A 71 -1.29 7.69 19.42
N VAL A 72 0.02 7.78 19.22
CA VAL A 72 1.02 7.37 20.20
C VAL A 72 0.94 8.24 21.45
N GLU A 73 0.90 9.55 21.28
CA GLU A 73 0.84 10.49 22.40
C GLU A 73 -0.43 10.29 23.23
N ALA A 74 -1.58 10.07 22.58
CA ALA A 74 -2.84 9.77 23.25
C ALA A 74 -2.77 8.50 24.12
N CYS A 75 -2.14 7.43 23.63
CA CYS A 75 -1.94 6.20 24.43
C CYS A 75 -1.04 6.45 25.63
N LEU A 76 0.05 7.21 25.46
CA LEU A 76 0.98 7.53 26.55
C LEU A 76 0.33 8.40 27.63
N GLN A 77 -0.48 9.37 27.24
CA GLN A 77 -1.19 10.25 28.17
C GLN A 77 -2.29 9.52 28.94
N ALA A 78 -3.03 8.62 28.27
CA ALA A 78 -4.10 7.84 28.90
C ALA A 78 -3.54 6.72 29.80
N GLY A 79 -2.29 6.29 29.58
CA GLY A 79 -1.71 5.13 30.27
C GLY A 79 -2.38 3.81 29.89
N GLU A 80 -3.15 3.82 28.81
CA GLU A 80 -3.87 2.67 28.28
C GLU A 80 -3.91 2.73 26.75
N TRP A 81 -4.31 1.62 26.15
CA TRP A 81 -4.35 1.50 24.71
C TRP A 81 -5.61 2.18 24.14
N MET A 82 -5.40 3.21 23.31
CA MET A 82 -6.49 3.96 22.68
C MET A 82 -6.96 3.29 21.39
N PRO A 83 -8.27 3.33 21.07
CA PRO A 83 -8.78 2.82 19.80
C PRO A 83 -8.15 3.52 18.58
N GLU A 84 -7.68 2.75 17.59
CA GLU A 84 -6.95 3.30 16.44
C GLU A 84 -7.86 4.06 15.46
N ILE A 85 -9.17 3.75 15.46
CA ILE A 85 -10.15 4.40 14.57
C ILE A 85 -10.16 5.92 14.78
N GLN A 86 -9.95 6.39 16.02
CA GLN A 86 -9.93 7.82 16.36
C GLN A 86 -8.66 8.53 15.87
N HIS A 87 -7.65 7.76 15.47
CA HIS A 87 -6.33 8.23 15.06
C HIS A 87 -5.97 7.68 13.67
N GLU A 88 -6.97 7.35 12.85
CA GLU A 88 -6.75 6.80 11.50
C GLU A 88 -6.42 7.92 10.50
N ALA A 89 -5.45 7.67 9.62
CA ALA A 89 -4.87 8.67 8.73
C ALA A 89 -5.71 8.98 7.47
N GLY A 90 -6.93 9.45 7.68
CA GLY A 90 -7.87 9.81 6.60
C GLY A 90 -8.51 8.61 5.90
N GLU A 91 -9.25 8.89 4.82
CA GLU A 91 -10.17 7.94 4.20
C GLU A 91 -9.49 6.75 3.49
N GLY A 92 -8.30 6.94 2.93
CA GLY A 92 -7.60 5.89 2.18
C GLY A 92 -7.18 4.70 3.05
N PRO A 93 -6.40 4.93 4.12
CA PRO A 93 -6.07 3.90 5.11
C PRO A 93 -7.31 3.22 5.70
N GLN A 94 -8.36 4.00 6.02
CA GLN A 94 -9.64 3.46 6.50
C GLN A 94 -10.28 2.49 5.49
N ARG A 95 -10.40 2.90 4.22
CA ARG A 95 -10.93 2.04 3.15
C ARG A 95 -10.10 0.76 3.01
N SER A 96 -8.77 0.86 3.02
CA SER A 96 -7.86 -0.29 2.95
C SER A 96 -8.07 -1.27 4.09
N ARG A 97 -8.17 -0.76 5.33
CA ARG A 97 -8.42 -1.58 6.52
C ARG A 97 -9.77 -2.28 6.44
N ILE A 98 -10.85 -1.57 6.10
CA ILE A 98 -12.19 -2.15 5.95
C ILE A 98 -12.21 -3.21 4.85
N ASN A 99 -11.59 -2.94 3.71
CA ASN A 99 -11.46 -3.89 2.59
C ASN A 99 -10.80 -5.19 3.04
N ARG A 100 -9.68 -5.08 3.76
CA ARG A 100 -8.95 -6.24 4.28
C ARG A 100 -9.74 -7.00 5.34
N CYS A 101 -10.40 -6.32 6.28
CA CYS A 101 -11.28 -6.94 7.27
C CYS A 101 -12.47 -7.68 6.63
N SER A 102 -12.91 -7.20 5.47
CA SER A 102 -13.98 -7.80 4.67
C SER A 102 -13.48 -8.90 3.73
N LEU A 103 -12.18 -9.24 3.76
CA LEU A 103 -11.53 -10.23 2.90
C LEU A 103 -11.73 -9.97 1.40
N LEU A 104 -11.81 -8.71 1.01
CA LEU A 104 -11.97 -8.31 -0.40
C LEU A 104 -10.60 -8.29 -1.11
N PRO A 105 -10.59 -8.37 -2.46
CA PRO A 105 -9.36 -8.31 -3.24
C PRO A 105 -8.50 -7.08 -2.96
N SER A 106 -7.18 -7.22 -3.14
CA SER A 106 -6.23 -6.12 -3.02
C SER A 106 -6.44 -5.05 -4.09
N LEU A 107 -5.94 -3.83 -3.85
CA LEU A 107 -6.21 -2.65 -4.66
C LEU A 107 -5.99 -2.85 -6.18
N PHE A 108 -4.91 -3.54 -6.54
CA PHE A 108 -4.49 -3.79 -7.92
C PHE A 108 -4.75 -5.23 -8.37
N ASP A 109 -5.64 -5.96 -7.69
CA ASP A 109 -6.06 -7.28 -8.13
C ASP A 109 -6.61 -7.23 -9.57
N GLY A 110 -6.17 -8.18 -10.40
CA GLY A 110 -6.49 -8.23 -11.83
C GLY A 110 -5.74 -7.22 -12.72
N CYS A 111 -4.85 -6.40 -12.17
CA CYS A 111 -4.07 -5.40 -12.92
C CYS A 111 -2.64 -5.88 -13.25
N PHE A 112 -2.14 -5.47 -14.42
CA PHE A 112 -0.83 -5.84 -14.95
C PHE A 112 -0.02 -4.59 -15.29
N PHE A 113 1.23 -4.52 -14.86
CA PHE A 113 2.06 -3.32 -14.94
C PHE A 113 3.38 -3.60 -15.66
N PHE A 114 3.74 -2.74 -16.60
CA PHE A 114 5.06 -2.67 -17.20
C PHE A 114 5.73 -1.35 -16.84
N LEU A 115 6.94 -1.39 -16.30
CA LEU A 115 7.70 -0.19 -15.91
C LEU A 115 8.62 0.26 -17.06
N LEU A 116 8.21 1.28 -17.80
CA LEU A 116 8.92 1.85 -18.95
C LEU A 116 10.07 2.76 -18.49
N GLY A 117 11.29 2.42 -18.92
CA GLY A 117 12.47 3.25 -18.67
C GLY A 117 13.00 3.19 -17.23
N SER A 118 13.66 4.27 -16.84
CA SER A 118 14.22 4.52 -15.51
C SER A 118 13.26 5.34 -14.64
N PHE A 119 13.36 5.16 -13.31
CA PHE A 119 12.51 5.83 -12.33
C PHE A 119 13.38 6.40 -11.21
N THR A 120 13.14 7.67 -10.87
CA THR A 120 13.90 8.38 -9.83
C THR A 120 13.12 8.50 -8.54
N THR A 121 11.85 8.90 -8.58
CA THR A 121 11.02 9.04 -7.38
C THR A 121 9.55 8.69 -7.71
N PRO A 122 9.03 7.57 -7.19
CA PRO A 122 9.74 6.49 -6.47
C PRO A 122 10.73 5.74 -7.39
N THR A 123 11.74 5.08 -6.81
CA THR A 123 12.64 4.20 -7.58
C THR A 123 11.90 2.99 -8.14
N LYS A 124 12.47 2.36 -9.18
CA LYS A 124 11.86 1.20 -9.85
C LYS A 124 11.60 0.03 -8.89
N ASP A 125 12.52 -0.25 -7.98
CA ASP A 125 12.38 -1.33 -7.00
C ASP A 125 11.28 -1.02 -5.98
N LYS A 126 11.23 0.23 -5.51
CA LYS A 126 10.18 0.70 -4.59
C LYS A 126 8.81 0.59 -5.23
N LEU A 127 8.67 1.05 -6.48
CA LEU A 127 7.43 0.98 -7.24
C LEU A 127 7.01 -0.47 -7.51
N THR A 128 7.97 -1.34 -7.86
CA THR A 128 7.73 -2.78 -8.06
C THR A 128 7.13 -3.41 -6.81
N LYS A 129 7.72 -3.12 -5.65
CA LYS A 129 7.26 -3.66 -4.37
C LYS A 129 5.85 -3.18 -4.02
N LEU A 130 5.57 -1.89 -4.19
CA LEU A 130 4.24 -1.31 -3.96
C LEU A 130 3.16 -1.97 -4.83
N LEU A 131 3.45 -2.17 -6.12
CA LEU A 131 2.52 -2.82 -7.05
C LEU A 131 2.25 -4.26 -6.66
N GLN A 132 3.30 -5.04 -6.34
CA GLN A 132 3.16 -6.44 -5.94
C GLN A 132 2.38 -6.61 -4.64
N GLU A 133 2.64 -5.78 -3.63
CA GLU A 133 1.90 -5.82 -2.36
C GLU A 133 0.45 -5.37 -2.52
N GLY A 134 0.19 -4.46 -3.46
CA GLY A 134 -1.17 -4.10 -3.87
C GLY A 134 -1.89 -5.18 -4.68
N GLY A 135 -1.26 -6.33 -4.98
CA GLY A 135 -1.85 -7.43 -5.75
C GLY A 135 -1.65 -7.34 -7.28
N GLY A 136 -0.89 -6.35 -7.75
CA GLY A 136 -0.59 -6.15 -9.16
C GLY A 136 0.48 -7.10 -9.70
N GLN A 137 0.36 -7.47 -10.99
CA GLN A 137 1.31 -8.35 -11.66
C GLN A 137 2.29 -7.56 -12.53
N LEU A 138 3.60 -7.86 -12.41
CA LEU A 138 4.64 -7.19 -13.19
C LEU A 138 4.92 -7.93 -14.50
N LEU A 139 4.80 -7.21 -15.61
CA LEU A 139 5.13 -7.68 -16.94
C LEU A 139 6.63 -7.52 -17.20
N ARG A 140 7.29 -8.58 -17.68
CA ARG A 140 8.70 -8.55 -18.08
C ARG A 140 8.95 -7.88 -19.43
N ARG A 141 7.91 -7.84 -20.27
CA ARG A 141 7.95 -7.27 -21.62
C ARG A 141 6.82 -6.27 -21.77
N GLN A 142 7.06 -5.21 -22.54
CA GLN A 142 6.03 -4.22 -22.83
C GLN A 142 4.85 -4.91 -23.54
N PRO A 143 3.60 -4.73 -23.07
CA PRO A 143 2.43 -5.29 -23.71
C PRO A 143 2.23 -4.64 -25.08
N LYS A 144 1.97 -5.47 -26.08
CA LYS A 144 1.66 -5.04 -27.44
C LYS A 144 0.14 -4.91 -27.58
N PRO A 145 -0.41 -3.72 -27.85
CA PRO A 145 -1.86 -3.53 -27.95
C PRO A 145 -2.57 -4.41 -28.99
N ASP A 146 -1.83 -4.79 -30.03
CA ASP A 146 -2.24 -5.55 -31.20
C ASP A 146 -2.02 -7.07 -31.05
N SER A 147 -1.36 -7.55 -30.00
CA SER A 147 -1.12 -8.99 -29.85
C SER A 147 -2.33 -9.73 -29.27
N ASP A 148 -2.55 -10.95 -29.75
CA ASP A 148 -3.61 -11.84 -29.28
C ASP A 148 -3.60 -12.03 -27.76
N VAL A 149 -2.43 -12.15 -27.13
CA VAL A 149 -2.28 -12.29 -25.67
C VAL A 149 -2.88 -11.09 -24.92
N THR A 150 -2.65 -9.88 -25.41
CA THR A 150 -3.17 -8.65 -24.80
C THR A 150 -4.68 -8.54 -25.01
N GLN A 151 -5.18 -8.95 -26.18
CA GLN A 151 -6.58 -8.80 -26.57
C GLN A 151 -7.48 -9.86 -25.94
N THR A 152 -6.96 -11.09 -25.79
CA THR A 152 -7.66 -12.23 -25.18
C THR A 152 -7.55 -12.28 -23.66
N LEU A 153 -6.75 -11.39 -23.05
CA LEU A 153 -6.70 -11.26 -21.59
C LEU A 153 -8.11 -11.02 -21.04
N ASN A 154 -8.57 -11.97 -20.24
CA ASN A 154 -9.85 -11.96 -19.54
C ASN A 154 -9.60 -11.77 -18.05
N ALA A 155 -9.16 -10.57 -17.69
CA ALA A 155 -8.98 -10.13 -16.32
C ALA A 155 -9.85 -8.90 -16.08
N ALA A 156 -10.34 -8.76 -14.85
CA ALA A 156 -11.10 -7.61 -14.43
C ALA A 156 -10.46 -6.98 -13.18
N ALA A 157 -10.39 -5.67 -13.15
CA ALA A 157 -9.89 -4.94 -11.99
C ALA A 157 -11.03 -4.74 -10.98
N TYR A 158 -10.95 -5.41 -9.82
CA TYR A 158 -12.01 -5.41 -8.81
C TYR A 158 -12.37 -3.99 -8.33
N HIS A 159 -11.34 -3.15 -8.14
CA HIS A 159 -11.49 -1.77 -7.66
C HIS A 159 -11.75 -0.74 -8.76
N ALA A 160 -11.91 -1.17 -10.02
CA ALA A 160 -12.31 -0.26 -11.08
C ALA A 160 -13.75 0.19 -10.90
N ILE A 161 -14.06 1.41 -11.34
CA ILE A 161 -15.42 1.91 -11.40
C ILE A 161 -16.24 0.98 -12.31
N PRO A 162 -17.38 0.43 -11.85
CA PRO A 162 -18.23 -0.42 -12.69
C PRO A 162 -18.63 0.28 -13.99
N GLY A 163 -18.47 -0.41 -15.12
CA GLY A 163 -18.74 0.14 -16.45
C GLY A 163 -17.63 1.02 -17.04
N SER A 164 -16.55 1.29 -16.31
CA SER A 164 -15.38 1.99 -16.86
C SER A 164 -14.53 1.08 -17.74
N ASP A 165 -13.80 1.67 -18.69
CA ASP A 165 -12.83 0.95 -19.52
C ASP A 165 -11.76 0.24 -18.65
N GLN A 166 -11.34 0.83 -17.53
CA GLN A 166 -10.34 0.26 -16.61
C GLN A 166 -10.80 -1.05 -15.95
N ALA A 167 -12.11 -1.32 -15.93
CA ALA A 167 -12.61 -2.60 -15.43
C ALA A 167 -12.17 -3.79 -16.30
N LEU A 168 -11.93 -3.58 -17.61
CA LEU A 168 -11.58 -4.64 -18.57
C LEU A 168 -10.26 -4.37 -19.32
N CYS A 169 -9.76 -3.14 -19.30
CA CYS A 169 -8.47 -2.74 -19.83
C CYS A 169 -7.48 -2.64 -18.67
N THR A 170 -6.98 -3.78 -18.21
CA THR A 170 -6.24 -3.87 -16.93
C THR A 170 -4.72 -3.86 -17.07
N GLN A 171 -4.20 -3.51 -18.26
CA GLN A 171 -2.76 -3.44 -18.53
C GLN A 171 -2.28 -1.99 -18.55
N TYR A 172 -1.21 -1.71 -17.81
CA TYR A 172 -0.68 -0.37 -17.60
C TYR A 172 0.82 -0.31 -17.93
N ILE A 173 1.19 0.63 -18.79
CA ILE A 173 2.56 1.05 -19.01
C ILE A 173 2.80 2.26 -18.11
N LEU A 174 3.60 2.06 -17.07
CA LEU A 174 3.98 3.12 -16.14
C LEU A 174 5.25 3.80 -16.61
N PHE A 175 5.31 5.12 -16.47
CA PHE A 175 6.50 5.91 -16.80
C PHE A 175 6.80 6.95 -15.71
N ASP A 176 8.06 7.34 -15.58
CA ASP A 176 8.45 8.46 -14.71
C ASP A 176 8.08 9.78 -15.43
N PRO A 177 7.22 10.63 -14.86
CA PRO A 177 6.84 11.90 -15.49
C PRO A 177 8.01 12.88 -15.64
N GLN A 178 9.08 12.74 -14.86
CA GLN A 178 10.32 13.51 -15.00
C GLN A 178 11.35 12.78 -15.87
N GLY A 179 11.07 11.53 -16.26
CA GLY A 179 11.95 10.71 -17.08
C GLY A 179 11.93 11.09 -18.57
N PRO A 180 12.91 10.57 -19.33
CA PRO A 180 13.05 10.85 -20.76
C PRO A 180 12.02 10.11 -21.64
N HIS A 181 11.36 9.07 -21.11
CA HIS A 181 10.42 8.24 -21.86
C HIS A 181 8.98 8.57 -21.47
N LYS A 182 8.28 9.32 -22.33
CA LYS A 182 6.87 9.68 -22.13
C LYS A 182 6.02 9.13 -23.28
N PRO A 183 5.06 8.23 -23.02
CA PRO A 183 4.08 7.83 -24.02
C PRO A 183 3.28 9.05 -24.52
N THR A 184 2.91 9.05 -25.80
CA THR A 184 2.10 10.12 -26.40
C THR A 184 0.61 9.81 -26.41
N VAL A 185 0.21 8.62 -25.98
CA VAL A 185 -1.17 8.12 -26.04
C VAL A 185 -1.55 7.54 -24.69
N ILE A 186 -2.66 8.02 -24.13
CA ILE A 186 -3.22 7.59 -22.84
C ILE A 186 -3.67 6.13 -22.91
N ARG A 187 -4.29 5.73 -24.03
CA ARG A 187 -4.79 4.35 -24.23
C ARG A 187 -4.65 3.89 -25.67
N ARG A 188 -4.16 2.66 -25.84
CA ARG A 188 -4.22 1.94 -27.12
C ARG A 188 -4.74 0.52 -26.86
N GLY A 189 -5.91 0.20 -27.43
CA GLY A 189 -6.58 -1.07 -27.15
C GLY A 189 -6.85 -1.23 -25.65
N LYS A 190 -6.47 -2.38 -25.09
CA LYS A 190 -6.61 -2.69 -23.65
C LYS A 190 -5.45 -2.17 -22.77
N VAL A 191 -4.52 -1.40 -23.33
CA VAL A 191 -3.30 -0.95 -22.65
C VAL A 191 -3.36 0.55 -22.40
N TRP A 192 -3.18 0.93 -21.14
CA TRP A 192 -3.06 2.31 -20.68
C TRP A 192 -1.61 2.75 -20.55
N SER A 193 -1.38 4.05 -20.65
CA SER A 193 -0.15 4.72 -20.22
C SER A 193 -0.48 5.61 -19.03
N ALA A 194 0.26 5.51 -17.93
CA ALA A 194 0.04 6.32 -16.74
C ALA A 194 1.37 6.72 -16.06
N PRO A 195 1.47 7.92 -15.47
CA PRO A 195 2.65 8.30 -14.71
C PRO A 195 2.78 7.48 -13.43
N SER A 196 3.99 7.29 -12.90
CA SER A 196 4.21 6.60 -11.62
C SER A 196 3.48 7.27 -10.44
N THR A 197 3.25 8.59 -10.51
CA THR A 197 2.51 9.35 -9.49
C THR A 197 1.07 8.86 -9.34
N TRP A 198 0.43 8.42 -10.43
CA TRP A 198 -0.93 7.87 -10.40
C TRP A 198 -1.02 6.61 -9.50
N VAL A 199 0.02 5.78 -9.47
CA VAL A 199 0.07 4.62 -8.56
C VAL A 199 0.08 5.07 -7.11
N ILE A 200 0.86 6.11 -6.80
CA ILE A 200 0.96 6.66 -5.44
C ILE A 200 -0.38 7.26 -5.01
N GLU A 201 -1.04 8.00 -5.90
CA GLU A 201 -2.38 8.56 -5.65
C GLU A 201 -3.43 7.47 -5.45
N CYS A 202 -3.39 6.39 -6.24
CA CYS A 202 -4.27 5.23 -6.07
C CYS A 202 -4.07 4.58 -4.69
N ILE A 203 -2.82 4.41 -4.26
CA ILE A 203 -2.49 3.81 -2.96
C ILE A 203 -2.93 4.74 -1.82
N ALA A 204 -2.63 6.03 -1.91
CA ALA A 204 -3.00 7.02 -0.90
C ALA A 204 -4.52 7.11 -0.74
N ALA A 205 -5.27 6.97 -1.83
CA ALA A 205 -6.73 6.90 -1.79
C ALA A 205 -7.26 5.51 -1.46
N PHE A 206 -6.49 4.43 -1.62
CA PHE A 206 -7.02 3.06 -1.72
C PHE A 206 -8.20 2.99 -2.73
N SER A 207 -7.96 3.46 -3.95
CA SER A 207 -8.94 3.46 -5.04
C SER A 207 -8.22 3.35 -6.38
N LEU A 208 -8.76 2.61 -7.34
CA LEU A 208 -8.24 2.62 -8.71
C LEU A 208 -8.75 3.89 -9.42
N LEU A 209 -7.94 4.95 -9.39
CA LEU A 209 -8.33 6.24 -9.92
C LEU A 209 -8.41 6.24 -11.45
N PRO A 210 -9.25 7.11 -12.05
CA PRO A 210 -9.20 7.39 -13.48
C PRO A 210 -7.79 7.76 -13.94
N ILE A 211 -7.39 7.28 -15.12
CA ILE A 211 -6.10 7.67 -15.69
C ILE A 211 -6.11 9.17 -16.00
N PRO A 212 -5.12 9.96 -15.52
CA PRO A 212 -5.04 11.38 -15.83
C PRO A 212 -4.80 11.60 -17.32
N ASN A 213 -5.30 12.72 -17.85
CA ASN A 213 -4.97 13.12 -19.21
C ASN A 213 -3.46 13.41 -19.32
N LEU A 214 -2.82 12.90 -20.37
CA LEU A 214 -1.41 13.13 -20.68
C LEU A 214 -1.15 14.57 -21.13
#